data_AF-A0A3M9ZEB2-F1
#
_entry.id   AF-A0A3M9ZEB2-F1
#
_cell.length_a   1.000
_cell.length_b   1.000
_cell.length_c   1.000
_cell.angle_alpha   90.00
_cell.angle_beta   90.00
_cell.angle_gamma   90.00
#
_symmetry.space_group_name_H-M   'P 1'
#
loop_
_entity.id
_entity.type
_entity.pdbx_description
1 polymer ?
#
loop_
_entity_poly.entity_id
_entity_poly.type
_entity_poly.pdbx_seq_one_letter_code
_entity_poly.pdbx_strand_id
1 'polypeptide(L)' 'MGASPPRRGTAPLKNYLAANFASEYQNGRKLFLKQTGLDDKRIPEVPWFTLEQALDEDWLP' A
#
# COMPACT_ATOMS: atom_id res chain seq x y z
N MET A 1 -16.75 28.36 11.64
CA MET A 1 -15.50 27.59 11.77
C MET A 1 -15.73 26.49 12.81
N GLY A 2 -16.08 25.27 12.37
CA GLY A 2 -16.16 24.11 13.26
C GLY A 2 -14.99 23.19 12.96
N ALA A 3 -14.02 23.11 13.87
CA ALA A 3 -12.93 22.15 13.74
C ALA A 3 -13.51 20.74 13.85
N SER A 4 -13.30 19.92 12.81
CA SER A 4 -13.68 18.50 12.88
C SER A 4 -12.88 17.82 13.99
N PRO A 5 -13.52 17.00 14.84
CA PRO A 5 -12.80 16.31 15.91
C PRO A 5 -11.82 15.28 15.32
N PRO A 6 -10.67 15.04 15.95
CA PRO A 6 -9.74 14.01 15.48
C PRO A 6 -10.44 12.65 15.50
N ARG A 7 -10.43 11.96 14.36
CA ARG A 7 -10.99 10.60 14.22
C ARG A 7 -10.21 9.64 15.11
N ARG A 8 -10.67 9.45 16.35
CA ARG A 8 -10.15 8.46 17.30
C ARG A 8 -10.58 7.07 16.83
N GLY A 9 -9.80 6.47 15.94
CA GLY A 9 -10.02 5.11 15.45
C GLY A 9 -9.01 4.60 14.42
N THR A 10 -8.22 5.48 13.79
CA THR A 10 -7.38 5.09 12.62
C THR A 10 -5.88 4.97 12.92
N ALA A 11 -5.40 5.40 14.09
CA ALA A 11 -3.97 5.39 14.41
C ALA A 11 -3.36 3.98 14.48
N PRO A 12 -4.00 2.98 15.13
CA PRO A 12 -3.44 1.63 15.17
C PRO A 12 -3.35 0.98 13.79
N LEU A 13 -4.36 1.21 12.94
CA LEU A 13 -4.39 0.64 11.59
C LEU A 13 -3.34 1.28 10.68
N LYS A 14 -3.21 2.61 10.70
CA LYS A 14 -2.16 3.30 9.95
C LYS A 14 -0.76 2.85 10.37
N ASN A 15 -0.52 2.67 11.67
CA ASN A 15 0.76 2.16 12.17
C ASN A 15 1.01 0.72 11.72
N TYR A 16 -0.01 -0.14 11.74
CA TYR A 16 0.09 -1.49 11.23
C TYR A 16 0.41 -1.52 9.74
N LEU A 17 -0.29 -0.71 8.92
CA LEU A 17 -0.03 -0.61 7.49
C LEU A 17 1.41 -0.13 7.23
N ALA A 18 1.86 0.91 7.92
CA ALA A 18 3.23 1.42 7.79
C ALA A 18 4.29 0.36 8.13
N ALA A 19 4.06 -0.43 9.18
CA ALA A 19 4.99 -1.48 9.60
C ALA A 19 5.04 -2.67 8.63
N ASN A 20 3.96 -2.95 7.90
CA ASN A 20 3.82 -4.15 7.06
C ASN A 20 3.78 -3.85 5.55
N PHE A 21 3.81 -2.58 5.13
CA PHE A 21 3.60 -2.21 3.72
C PHE A 21 4.58 -2.91 2.77
N ALA A 22 5.88 -2.91 3.12
CA ALA A 22 6.90 -3.54 2.28
C ALA A 22 6.71 -5.06 2.17
N SER A 23 6.40 -5.75 3.29
CA SER A 23 6.18 -7.20 3.27
C SER A 23 4.91 -7.57 2.51
N GLU A 24 3.83 -6.81 2.69
CA GLU A 24 2.58 -7.06 1.98
C GLU A 24 2.66 -6.74 0.49
N TYR A 25 3.46 -5.74 0.10
CA TYR A 25 3.78 -5.52 -1.31
C TYR A 25 4.47 -6.76 -1.93
N GLN A 26 5.47 -7.33 -1.25
CA GLN A 26 6.14 -8.55 -1.74
C GLN A 26 5.18 -9.74 -1.85
N ASN A 27 4.31 -9.91 -0.84
CA ASN A 27 3.29 -10.95 -0.84
C ASN A 27 2.35 -10.78 -2.04
N GLY A 28 1.84 -9.56 -2.25
CA GLY A 28 0.99 -9.21 -3.38
C GLY A 28 1.67 -9.47 -4.72
N ARG A 29 2.92 -9.00 -4.89
CA ARG A 29 3.73 -9.23 -6.09
C ARG A 29 3.88 -10.73 -6.39
N LYS A 30 4.23 -11.52 -5.38
CA LYS A 30 4.39 -12.98 -5.52
C LYS A 30 3.08 -13.66 -5.95
N LEU A 31 1.96 -13.29 -5.35
CA LEU A 31 0.64 -13.83 -5.70
C LEU A 31 0.24 -13.45 -7.13
N PHE A 32 0.42 -12.17 -7.48
CA PHE A 32 0.11 -11.66 -8.81
C PHE A 32 0.94 -12.36 -9.90
N LEU A 33 2.25 -12.44 -9.75
CA LEU A 33 3.13 -13.14 -10.70
C LEU A 33 2.77 -14.62 -10.82
N LYS A 34 2.49 -15.29 -9.69
CA LYS A 34 2.07 -16.70 -9.71
C LYS A 34 0.76 -16.92 -10.47
N GLN A 35 -0.22 -16.03 -10.31
CA GLN A 35 -1.53 -16.18 -10.95
C GLN A 35 -1.50 -15.77 -12.42
N THR A 36 -0.73 -14.75 -12.77
CA THR A 36 -0.66 -14.24 -14.15
C THR A 36 0.36 -14.97 -15.02
N GLY A 37 1.37 -15.60 -14.41
CA GLY A 37 2.50 -16.20 -15.13
C GLY A 37 3.40 -15.17 -15.83
N LEU A 38 3.26 -13.88 -15.50
CA LEU A 38 4.11 -12.83 -16.07
C LEU A 38 5.56 -12.99 -15.60
N ASP A 39 6.48 -12.53 -16.47
CA ASP A 39 7.89 -12.39 -16.13
C ASP A 39 8.06 -11.45 -14.93
N ASP A 40 8.87 -11.86 -13.96
CA ASP A 40 9.05 -11.12 -12.72
C ASP A 40 9.71 -9.74 -12.93
N LYS A 41 10.40 -9.54 -14.06
CA LYS A 41 10.95 -8.24 -14.48
C LYS A 41 9.88 -7.24 -14.89
N ARG A 42 8.65 -7.69 -15.16
CA ARG A 42 7.52 -6.81 -15.52
C ARG A 42 6.96 -6.08 -14.31
N ILE A 43 7.13 -6.63 -13.12
CA ILE A 43 6.58 -6.08 -11.88
C ILE A 43 7.73 -5.71 -10.94
N PRO A 44 7.89 -4.42 -10.58
CA PRO A 44 8.99 -3.96 -9.76
C PRO A 44 9.11 -4.74 -8.45
N GLU A 45 10.33 -5.12 -8.07
CA GLU A 45 10.59 -5.79 -6.80
C GLU A 45 10.33 -4.85 -5.61
N VAL A 46 10.59 -3.55 -5.74
CA VAL A 46 10.29 -2.55 -4.70
C VAL A 46 9.15 -1.66 -5.19
N PRO A 47 8.20 -1.26 -4.33
CA PRO A 47 7.15 -0.35 -4.74
C PRO A 47 7.75 1.00 -5.14
N TRP A 48 7.37 1.46 -6.32
CA TRP A 48 7.63 2.81 -6.84
C TRP A 48 6.69 3.89 -6.26
N PHE A 49 5.82 3.52 -5.31
CA PHE A 49 4.90 4.41 -4.61
C PHE A 49 4.97 4.20 -3.10
N THR A 50 4.58 5.20 -2.33
CA THR A 50 4.54 5.11 -0.87
C THR A 50 3.21 4.56 -0.37
N LEU A 51 3.13 4.20 0.91
CA LEU A 51 1.87 3.80 1.54
C LEU A 51 0.83 4.93 1.46
N GLU A 52 1.26 6.17 1.65
CA GLU A 52 0.37 7.34 1.58
C GLU A 52 -0.24 7.48 0.18
N GLN A 53 0.57 7.32 -0.86
CA GLN A 53 0.12 7.33 -2.25
C GLN A 53 -0.82 6.15 -2.55
N ALA A 54 -0.53 4.97 -2.03
CA ALA A 54 -1.40 3.79 -2.19
C ALA A 54 -2.75 3.92 -1.47
N LEU A 55 -2.83 4.76 -0.43
CA LEU A 55 -4.05 5.03 0.35
C LEU A 55 -4.81 6.26 -0.16
N ASP A 56 -4.25 6.99 -1.13
CA ASP A 56 -4.88 8.15 -1.73
C ASP A 56 -5.70 7.70 -2.94
N GLU A 57 -7.02 7.88 -2.86
CA GLU A 57 -7.98 7.47 -3.90
C GLU A 57 -7.82 8.26 -5.20
N ASP A 58 -7.26 9.48 -5.11
CA ASP A 58 -7.03 10.36 -6.25
C ASP A 58 -5.61 10.23 -6.83
N TRP A 59 -4.78 9.33 -6.28
CA TRP A 59 -3.41 9.15 -6.74
C TRP A 59 -3.34 8.38 -8.07
N LEU A 60 -2.55 8.91 -9.01
CA LEU A 60 -2.30 8.31 -10.32
C LEU A 60 -0.78 8.17 -10.55
N PRO A 61 -0.29 6.97 -10.94
CA PRO A 61 1.11 6.71 -11.28
C PRO A 61 1.55 7.24 -12.66
#